data_AF-A0A9W6BSV8-F1
#
_entry.id   AF-A0A9W6BSV8-F1
#
_cell.length_a   1.000
_cell.length_b   1.000
_cell.length_c   1.000
_cell.angle_alpha   90.00
_cell.angle_beta   90.00
_cell.angle_gamma   90.00
#
_symmetry.space_group_name_H-M   'P 1'
#
loop_
_entity.id
_entity.type
_entity.pdbx_description
1 polymer ?
#
loop_
_entity_poly.entity_id
_entity_poly.type
_entity_poly.pdbx_seq_one_letter_code
_entity_poly.pdbx_strand_id
1 'polypeptide(L)'
;MAETAQLFSNGGRNTVEALFCLYGRVYFVNRWYEAQQVFRSSALHARLGDVGGLRRLGMDGQGIIWNNDDAKWRVQRKIFTEAVQDRREVKRRWVAQLCHEATQLTLHEAREAAGAAAAVGGDVVRLNGLNLLRCITCRVTLGLAFGLAPGSMSYDETLLLVRKVNAFFKAWEFFLLRPGWFLWTVRRKAAIHHLASVDALRAAVEDVLRRATGGGGGSGGGAWPPAAPGSDSAVAAAAAAAAAASAGHPPFLKSTLEHVADGR
;
A
#
# COMPACT_ATOMS: atom_id res chain seq x y z
N MET A 1 18.14 -10.36 -22.53
CA MET A 1 18.45 -9.06 -23.18
C MET A 1 18.29 -9.08 -24.71
N ALA A 2 18.52 -10.19 -25.41
CA ALA A 2 18.31 -10.28 -26.86
C ALA A 2 16.82 -10.18 -27.27
N GLU A 3 15.92 -10.76 -26.47
CA GLU A 3 14.48 -10.82 -26.75
C GLU A 3 13.77 -9.45 -26.59
N THR A 4 14.22 -8.62 -25.64
CA THR A 4 13.73 -7.25 -25.46
C THR A 4 14.18 -6.30 -26.57
N ALA A 5 15.33 -6.56 -27.21
CA ALA A 5 15.79 -5.76 -28.34
C ALA A 5 14.98 -6.05 -29.61
N GLN A 6 14.52 -7.29 -29.83
CA GLN A 6 13.71 -7.65 -30.98
C GLN A 6 12.30 -7.04 -30.95
N LEU A 7 11.70 -6.88 -29.76
CA LEU A 7 10.38 -6.23 -29.59
C LEU A 7 10.32 -4.80 -30.16
N PHE A 8 11.44 -4.08 -30.16
CA PHE A 8 11.53 -2.69 -30.64
C PHE A 8 12.31 -2.53 -31.95
N SER A 9 12.79 -3.63 -32.55
CA SER A 9 13.64 -3.59 -33.75
C SER A 9 12.91 -3.80 -35.07
N ASN A 10 11.66 -4.30 -35.07
CA ASN A 10 10.97 -4.76 -36.29
C ASN A 10 9.86 -3.83 -36.82
N GLY A 11 9.76 -2.59 -36.33
CA GLY A 11 8.79 -1.61 -36.82
C GLY A 11 9.46 -0.42 -37.49
N GLY A 12 9.27 -0.26 -38.80
CA GLY A 12 9.87 0.82 -39.59
C GLY A 12 9.63 2.23 -39.03
N ARG A 13 10.71 3.03 -39.03
CA ARG A 13 10.75 4.50 -38.97
C ARG A 13 9.63 5.19 -38.16
N ASN A 14 9.43 4.90 -36.88
CA ASN A 14 8.48 5.69 -36.05
C ASN A 14 8.89 5.72 -34.57
N THR A 15 9.55 6.82 -34.20
CA THR A 15 9.82 7.38 -32.85
C THR A 15 9.39 6.55 -31.63
N VAL A 16 10.25 5.60 -31.23
CA VAL A 16 10.42 5.32 -29.81
C VAL A 16 11.47 6.32 -29.32
N GLU A 17 11.04 7.36 -28.60
CA GLU A 17 11.99 8.29 -27.99
C GLU A 17 12.71 7.54 -26.87
N ALA A 18 13.93 7.11 -27.17
CA ALA A 18 14.82 6.54 -26.18
C ALA A 18 15.54 7.68 -25.48
N LEU A 19 15.20 7.93 -24.22
CA LEU A 19 15.99 8.83 -23.39
C LEU A 19 17.12 8.02 -22.76
N PHE A 20 18.36 8.47 -22.95
CA PHE A 20 19.46 8.03 -22.11
C PHE A 20 19.37 8.77 -20.78
N CYS A 21 19.17 8.04 -19.71
CA CYS A 21 19.23 8.59 -18.36
C CYS A 21 20.13 7.73 -17.48
N LEU A 22 20.25 8.12 -16.20
CA LEU A 22 21.04 7.39 -15.20
C LEU A 22 20.64 5.92 -15.02
N TYR A 23 19.49 5.51 -15.57
CA TYR A 23 18.95 4.16 -15.49
C TYR A 23 19.10 3.36 -16.80
N GLY A 24 19.89 3.86 -17.75
CA GLY A 24 20.10 3.24 -19.07
C GLY A 24 19.14 3.78 -20.13
N ARG A 25 18.75 2.92 -21.07
CA ARG A 25 17.78 3.27 -22.12
C ARG A 25 16.37 3.11 -21.59
N VAL A 26 15.62 4.20 -21.53
CA VAL A 26 14.20 4.20 -21.20
C VAL A 26 13.41 4.46 -22.47
N TYR A 27 12.46 3.57 -22.75
CA TYR A 27 11.56 3.67 -23.90
C TYR A 27 10.18 4.11 -23.41
N PHE A 28 9.67 5.19 -23.98
CA PHE A 28 8.29 5.63 -23.75
C PHE A 28 7.38 5.04 -24.82
N VAL A 29 6.40 4.26 -24.38
CA VAL A 29 5.43 3.60 -25.25
C VAL A 29 4.10 4.33 -25.16
N ASN A 30 3.65 4.91 -26.27
CA ASN A 30 2.40 5.66 -26.32
C ASN A 30 1.29 4.94 -27.13
N ARG A 31 1.65 3.83 -27.80
CA ARG A 31 0.71 3.06 -28.63
C ARG A 31 0.14 1.91 -27.83
N TRP A 32 -1.18 1.72 -27.93
CA TRP A 32 -1.90 0.74 -27.11
C TRP A 32 -1.44 -0.71 -27.36
N TYR A 33 -1.07 -1.08 -28.60
CA TYR A 33 -0.65 -2.43 -28.95
C TYR A 33 0.76 -2.75 -28.45
N GLU A 34 1.68 -1.79 -28.48
CA GLU A 34 3.00 -1.90 -27.86
C GLU A 34 2.88 -2.00 -26.33
N ALA A 35 2.03 -1.17 -25.73
CA ALA A 35 1.73 -1.25 -24.30
C ALA A 35 1.14 -2.62 -23.93
N GLN A 36 0.25 -3.16 -24.77
CA GLN A 36 -0.31 -4.48 -24.58
C GLN A 36 0.75 -5.59 -24.65
N GLN A 37 1.73 -5.49 -25.57
CA GLN A 37 2.85 -6.42 -25.63
C GLN A 37 3.70 -6.36 -24.35
N VAL A 38 3.99 -5.16 -23.85
CA VAL A 38 4.71 -4.97 -22.57
C VAL A 38 3.95 -5.60 -21.41
N PHE A 39 2.65 -5.32 -21.26
CA PHE A 39 1.86 -5.86 -20.15
C PHE A 39 1.60 -7.36 -20.21
N ARG A 40 1.64 -7.97 -21.41
CA ARG A 40 1.50 -9.42 -21.58
C ARG A 40 2.81 -10.18 -21.42
N SER A 41 3.95 -9.51 -21.57
CA SER A 41 5.25 -10.15 -21.46
C SER A 41 5.53 -10.58 -20.02
N SER A 42 5.80 -11.87 -19.83
CA SER A 42 6.28 -12.40 -18.56
C SER A 42 7.69 -11.91 -18.23
N ALA A 43 8.45 -11.40 -19.20
CA ALA A 43 9.79 -10.87 -18.98
C ALA A 43 9.82 -9.41 -18.52
N LEU A 44 8.67 -8.69 -18.56
CA LEU A 44 8.58 -7.24 -18.30
C LEU A 44 7.67 -6.92 -17.10
N HIS A 45 7.85 -7.63 -15.99
CA HIS A 45 7.12 -7.36 -14.75
C HIS A 45 7.86 -6.40 -13.79
N ALA A 46 9.18 -6.26 -13.93
CA ALA A 46 10.00 -5.40 -13.09
C ALA A 46 9.74 -3.92 -13.39
N ARG A 47 9.83 -3.07 -12.36
CA ARG A 47 9.54 -1.64 -12.43
C ARG A 47 10.80 -0.81 -12.28
N LEU A 48 10.84 0.29 -13.00
CA LEU A 48 11.91 1.26 -12.93
C LEU A 48 11.89 2.02 -11.60
N GLY A 49 13.05 2.11 -10.93
CA GLY A 49 13.22 2.88 -9.71
C GLY A 49 14.66 2.86 -9.18
N ASP A 50 15.04 3.88 -8.42
CA ASP A 50 16.28 3.93 -7.66
C ASP A 50 16.24 2.94 -6.50
N VAL A 51 17.11 1.93 -6.49
CA VAL A 51 17.15 0.91 -5.42
C VAL A 51 17.35 1.56 -4.04
N GLY A 52 18.16 2.62 -3.94
CA GLY A 52 18.34 3.35 -2.69
C GLY A 52 17.08 4.10 -2.26
N GLY A 53 16.37 4.72 -3.19
CA GLY A 53 15.08 5.38 -2.98
C GLY A 53 14.00 4.39 -2.54
N LEU A 54 13.90 3.24 -3.21
CA LEU A 54 12.97 2.17 -2.84
C LEU A 54 13.26 1.58 -1.46
N ARG A 55 14.54 1.42 -1.09
CA ARG A 55 14.92 1.02 0.28
C ARG A 55 14.45 2.03 1.33
N ARG A 56 14.62 3.34 1.08
CA ARG A 56 14.15 4.40 2.00
C ARG A 56 12.63 4.36 2.17
N LEU A 57 11.90 4.13 1.08
CA LEU A 57 10.44 3.97 1.09
C LEU A 57 9.98 2.65 1.74
N GLY A 58 10.86 1.66 1.88
CA GLY A 58 10.50 0.31 2.31
C GLY A 58 9.75 -0.50 1.24
N MET A 59 10.03 -0.22 -0.04
CA MET A 59 9.42 -0.89 -1.20
C MET A 59 10.40 -1.79 -1.96
N ASP A 60 11.70 -1.71 -1.66
CA ASP A 60 12.71 -2.59 -2.25
C ASP A 60 12.55 -4.02 -1.71
N GLY A 61 12.22 -4.96 -2.59
CA GLY A 61 11.97 -6.36 -2.22
C GLY A 61 10.73 -6.58 -1.33
N GLN A 62 9.87 -5.55 -1.16
CA GLN A 62 8.75 -5.54 -0.22
C GLN A 62 7.47 -5.02 -0.87
N GLY A 63 6.32 -5.59 -0.47
CA GLY A 63 5.02 -5.27 -1.05
C GLY A 63 4.89 -5.65 -2.53
N ILE A 64 3.82 -5.22 -3.19
CA ILE A 64 3.55 -5.60 -4.60
C ILE A 64 3.72 -4.46 -5.59
N ILE A 65 3.78 -3.23 -5.07
CA ILE A 65 3.77 -2.01 -5.88
C ILE A 65 5.14 -1.96 -6.57
N TRP A 66 6.24 -1.68 -5.88
CA TRP A 66 7.55 -1.48 -6.53
C TRP A 66 8.57 -2.58 -6.19
N ASN A 67 8.08 -3.80 -5.99
CA ASN A 67 8.90 -4.95 -5.66
C ASN A 67 9.43 -5.64 -6.93
N ASN A 68 10.75 -5.57 -7.10
CA ASN A 68 11.46 -6.17 -8.24
C ASN A 68 12.04 -7.55 -7.94
N ASP A 69 11.89 -8.06 -6.72
CA ASP A 69 12.18 -9.45 -6.38
C ASP A 69 11.02 -10.32 -6.89
N ASP A 70 11.21 -10.95 -8.04
CA ASP A 70 10.15 -11.69 -8.75
C ASP A 70 9.54 -12.82 -7.89
N ALA A 71 10.38 -13.57 -7.17
CA ALA A 71 9.90 -14.65 -6.32
C ALA A 71 8.99 -14.14 -5.21
N LYS A 72 9.41 -13.09 -4.50
CA LYS A 72 8.58 -12.47 -3.44
C LYS A 72 7.35 -11.78 -4.01
N TRP A 73 7.50 -11.08 -5.13
CA TRP A 73 6.42 -10.37 -5.78
C TRP A 73 5.30 -11.31 -6.20
N ARG A 74 5.61 -12.49 -6.78
CA ARG A 74 4.59 -13.48 -7.17
C ARG A 74 3.79 -13.97 -5.97
N VAL A 75 4.47 -14.30 -4.86
CA VAL A 75 3.81 -14.76 -3.62
C VAL A 75 2.91 -13.67 -3.05
N GLN A 76 3.43 -12.45 -2.89
CA GLN A 76 2.66 -11.33 -2.33
C GLN A 76 1.50 -10.95 -3.25
N ARG A 77 1.70 -10.91 -4.57
CA ARG A 77 0.65 -10.61 -5.54
C ARG A 77 -0.51 -11.59 -5.46
N LYS A 78 -0.25 -12.88 -5.23
CA LYS A 78 -1.31 -13.88 -5.05
C LYS A 78 -2.22 -13.52 -3.87
N ILE A 79 -1.65 -13.19 -2.72
CA ILE A 79 -2.39 -12.77 -1.51
C ILE A 79 -3.27 -11.54 -1.81
N PHE A 80 -2.69 -10.50 -2.41
CA PHE A 80 -3.46 -9.30 -2.79
C PHE A 80 -4.56 -9.60 -3.81
N THR A 81 -4.27 -10.47 -4.78
CA THR A 81 -5.24 -10.85 -5.83
C THR A 81 -6.42 -11.59 -5.22
N GLU A 82 -6.18 -12.56 -4.35
CA GLU A 82 -7.23 -13.30 -3.63
C GLU A 82 -8.07 -12.35 -2.75
N ALA A 83 -7.41 -11.43 -2.04
CA ALA A 83 -8.08 -10.44 -1.21
C ALA A 83 -8.98 -9.48 -2.01
N VAL A 84 -8.59 -9.05 -3.21
CA VAL A 84 -9.34 -8.09 -4.01
C VAL A 84 -10.36 -8.76 -4.94
N GLN A 85 -10.05 -9.95 -5.45
CA GLN A 85 -10.88 -10.64 -6.45
C GLN A 85 -11.88 -11.64 -5.88
N ASP A 86 -11.98 -11.80 -4.56
CA ASP A 86 -13.00 -12.66 -3.96
C ASP A 86 -14.41 -12.16 -4.33
N ARG A 87 -15.05 -12.89 -5.25
CA ARG A 87 -16.35 -12.56 -5.84
C ARG A 87 -17.53 -13.17 -5.08
N ARG A 88 -17.31 -13.76 -3.90
CA ARG A 88 -18.42 -14.33 -3.12
C ARG A 88 -19.45 -13.25 -2.84
N GLU A 89 -20.73 -13.58 -3.05
CA GLU A 89 -21.81 -12.61 -2.96
C GLU A 89 -21.91 -11.99 -1.56
N VAL A 90 -21.68 -12.80 -0.52
CA VAL A 90 -21.61 -12.34 0.87
C VAL A 90 -20.59 -11.21 1.03
N LYS A 91 -19.38 -11.40 0.47
CA LYS A 91 -18.34 -10.37 0.52
C LYS A 91 -18.76 -9.12 -0.24
N ARG A 92 -19.38 -9.26 -1.42
CA ARG A 92 -19.87 -8.09 -2.19
C ARG A 92 -20.90 -7.27 -1.40
N ARG A 93 -21.87 -7.94 -0.76
CA ARG A 93 -22.87 -7.27 0.09
C ARG A 93 -22.22 -6.57 1.27
N TRP A 94 -21.29 -7.24 1.94
CA TRP A 94 -20.54 -6.66 3.05
C TRP A 94 -19.70 -5.44 2.62
N VAL A 95 -18.97 -5.53 1.50
CA VAL A 95 -18.21 -4.39 0.95
C VAL A 95 -19.14 -3.22 0.63
N ALA A 96 -20.30 -3.48 0.01
CA ALA A 96 -21.28 -2.43 -0.31
C ALA A 96 -21.82 -1.76 0.97
N GLN A 97 -22.12 -2.55 2.00
CA GLN A 97 -22.56 -2.04 3.29
C GLN A 97 -21.45 -1.21 3.97
N LEU A 98 -20.22 -1.72 4.03
CA LEU A 98 -19.07 -0.99 4.58
C LEU A 98 -18.85 0.35 3.88
N CYS A 99 -18.92 0.37 2.55
CA CYS A 99 -18.82 1.59 1.76
C CYS A 99 -19.94 2.58 2.09
N HIS A 100 -21.18 2.09 2.25
CA HIS A 100 -22.32 2.92 2.62
C HIS A 100 -22.13 3.53 4.01
N GLU A 101 -21.83 2.70 5.01
CA GLU A 101 -21.61 3.12 6.40
C GLU A 101 -20.46 4.12 6.53
N ALA A 102 -19.31 3.83 5.92
CA ALA A 102 -18.17 4.74 5.92
C ALA A 102 -18.50 6.07 5.24
N THR A 103 -19.27 6.05 4.15
CA THR A 103 -19.69 7.26 3.45
C THR A 103 -20.63 8.11 4.30
N GLN A 104 -21.69 7.50 4.86
CA GLN A 104 -22.66 8.21 5.68
C GLN A 104 -22.02 8.82 6.92
N LEU A 105 -21.22 8.04 7.65
CA LEU A 105 -20.53 8.51 8.85
C LEU A 105 -19.59 9.67 8.54
N THR A 106 -18.77 9.55 7.49
CA THR A 106 -17.81 10.60 7.13
C THR A 106 -18.52 11.87 6.66
N LEU A 107 -19.63 11.75 5.93
CA LEU A 107 -20.46 12.90 5.53
C LEU A 107 -21.06 13.61 6.74
N HIS A 108 -21.58 12.84 7.69
CA HIS A 108 -22.17 13.35 8.93
C HIS A 108 -21.12 14.13 9.74
N GLU A 109 -20.00 13.50 10.09
CA GLU A 109 -18.95 14.12 10.90
C GLU A 109 -18.31 15.34 10.21
N ALA A 110 -18.13 15.30 8.88
CA ALA A 110 -17.59 16.43 8.16
C ALA A 110 -18.54 17.63 8.19
N ARG A 111 -19.86 17.39 8.11
CA ARG A 111 -20.88 18.44 8.24
C ARG A 111 -20.90 19.04 9.64
N GLU A 112 -20.84 18.20 10.67
CA GLU A 112 -20.77 18.65 12.07
C GLU A 112 -19.53 19.52 12.30
N ALA A 113 -18.36 19.09 11.81
CA ALA A 113 -17.12 19.86 11.91
C ALA A 113 -17.20 21.21 11.16
N ALA A 114 -17.84 21.24 9.99
CA ALA A 114 -18.06 22.48 9.24
C ALA A 114 -19.06 23.43 9.92
N GLY A 115 -20.14 22.88 10.50
CA GLY A 115 -21.15 23.63 11.24
C GLY A 115 -20.58 24.24 12.53
N ALA A 116 -19.80 23.46 13.29
CA ALA A 116 -19.11 23.94 14.49
C ALA A 116 -18.15 25.09 14.17
N ALA A 117 -17.41 25.01 13.06
CA ALA A 117 -16.50 26.08 12.65
C ALA A 117 -17.23 27.36 12.19
N ALA A 118 -18.40 27.23 11.54
CA ALA A 118 -19.24 28.36 11.18
C ALA A 118 -19.86 29.06 12.41
N ALA A 119 -20.24 28.30 13.44
CA ALA A 119 -20.80 28.83 14.69
C ALA A 119 -19.80 29.68 15.50
N VAL A 120 -18.50 29.47 15.30
CA VAL A 120 -17.41 30.23 15.96
C VAL A 120 -17.10 31.55 15.21
N GLY A 121 -17.98 31.98 14.29
CA GLY A 121 -17.84 33.24 13.55
C GLY A 121 -16.88 33.15 12.36
N GLY A 122 -16.57 31.92 11.90
CA GLY A 122 -15.79 31.68 10.70
C GLY A 122 -16.61 31.86 9.41
N ASP A 123 -15.95 32.33 8.36
CA ASP A 123 -16.44 32.32 6.98
C ASP A 123 -16.95 30.92 6.59
N VAL A 124 -17.90 30.82 5.65
CA VAL A 124 -18.55 29.54 5.28
C VAL A 124 -17.48 28.48 5.00
N VAL A 125 -17.32 27.52 5.92
CA VAL A 125 -16.29 26.49 5.80
C VAL A 125 -16.70 25.55 4.68
N ARG A 126 -16.17 25.81 3.48
CA ARG A 126 -16.35 24.95 2.32
C ARG A 126 -15.70 23.61 2.62
N LEU A 127 -16.54 22.57 2.65
CA LEU A 127 -16.10 21.19 2.71
C LEU A 127 -15.14 20.89 1.57
N ASN A 128 -13.93 20.46 1.90
CA ASN A 128 -12.95 20.03 0.92
C ASN A 128 -13.34 18.63 0.40
N GLY A 129 -13.99 18.58 -0.76
CA GLY A 129 -14.47 17.33 -1.36
C GLY A 129 -13.37 16.29 -1.59
N LEU A 130 -12.13 16.71 -1.85
CA LEU A 130 -11.01 15.79 -2.03
C LEU A 130 -10.59 15.14 -0.70
N ASN A 131 -10.58 15.89 0.39
CA ASN A 131 -10.31 15.34 1.72
C ASN A 131 -11.44 14.39 2.17
N LEU A 132 -12.69 14.76 1.91
CA LEU A 132 -13.85 13.91 2.18
C LEU A 132 -13.73 12.56 1.47
N LEU A 133 -13.48 12.57 0.15
CA LEU A 133 -13.30 11.34 -0.63
C LEU A 133 -12.15 10.50 -0.10
N ARG A 134 -11.00 11.11 0.23
CA ARG A 134 -9.85 10.41 0.81
C ARG A 134 -10.16 9.79 2.18
N CYS A 135 -10.91 10.47 3.04
CA CYS A 135 -11.33 9.93 4.33
C CYS A 135 -12.26 8.73 4.15
N ILE A 136 -13.23 8.81 3.24
CA ILE A 136 -14.11 7.67 2.90
C ILE A 136 -13.27 6.49 2.40
N THR A 137 -12.40 6.71 1.41
CA THR A 137 -11.52 5.65 0.88
C THR A 137 -10.62 5.06 1.96
N CYS A 138 -10.08 5.89 2.85
CA CYS A 138 -9.24 5.46 3.97
C CYS A 138 -10.01 4.54 4.91
N ARG A 139 -11.20 4.95 5.39
CA ARG A 139 -12.05 4.13 6.27
C ARG A 139 -12.47 2.82 5.64
N VAL A 140 -12.86 2.84 4.37
CA VAL A 140 -13.18 1.61 3.62
C VAL A 140 -11.96 0.70 3.55
N THR A 141 -10.79 1.24 3.22
CA THR A 141 -9.54 0.45 3.16
C THR A 141 -9.18 -0.12 4.53
N LEU A 142 -9.37 0.65 5.61
CA LEU A 142 -9.14 0.18 6.98
C LEU A 142 -10.07 -0.98 7.35
N GLY A 143 -11.35 -0.90 6.99
CA GLY A 143 -12.29 -2.00 7.19
C GLY A 143 -11.98 -3.23 6.35
N LEU A 144 -11.60 -3.04 5.07
CA LEU A 144 -11.28 -4.16 4.18
C LEU A 144 -9.96 -4.86 4.53
N ALA A 145 -8.93 -4.10 4.90
CA ALA A 145 -7.57 -4.62 5.08
C ALA A 145 -7.26 -4.99 6.54
N PHE A 146 -7.84 -4.27 7.50
CA PHE A 146 -7.55 -4.44 8.94
C PHE A 146 -8.78 -4.80 9.77
N GLY A 147 -9.96 -4.95 9.16
CA GLY A 147 -11.19 -5.33 9.87
C GLY A 147 -11.73 -4.24 10.80
N LEU A 148 -11.29 -2.99 10.64
CA LEU A 148 -11.71 -1.89 11.49
C LEU A 148 -13.08 -1.34 11.08
N ALA A 149 -14.00 -1.20 12.05
CA ALA A 149 -15.29 -0.55 11.81
C ALA A 149 -15.09 0.92 11.39
N PRO A 150 -15.95 1.50 10.54
CA PRO A 150 -15.81 2.88 10.09
C PRO A 150 -15.72 3.94 11.20
N GLY A 151 -16.35 3.69 12.36
CA GLY A 151 -16.32 4.56 13.54
C GLY A 151 -15.16 4.32 14.52
N SER A 152 -14.20 3.45 14.18
CA SER A 152 -13.04 3.16 15.04
C SER A 152 -12.03 4.31 15.16
N MET A 153 -12.13 5.31 14.28
CA MET A 153 -11.32 6.53 14.29
C MET A 153 -12.23 7.72 14.02
N SER A 154 -12.00 8.83 14.71
CA SER A 154 -12.73 10.07 14.44
C SER A 154 -12.42 10.61 13.04
N TYR A 155 -13.22 11.57 12.57
CA TYR A 155 -12.96 12.25 11.30
C TYR A 155 -11.57 12.91 11.27
N ASP A 156 -11.18 13.58 12.37
CA ASP A 156 -9.89 14.28 12.45
C ASP A 156 -8.70 13.33 12.49
N GLU A 157 -8.81 12.21 13.21
CA GLU A 157 -7.79 11.14 13.21
C GLU A 157 -7.64 10.54 11.81
N THR A 158 -8.76 10.26 11.14
CA THR A 158 -8.78 9.75 9.76
C THR A 158 -8.13 10.75 8.81
N LEU A 159 -8.48 12.04 8.94
CA LEU A 159 -7.91 13.11 8.12
C LEU A 159 -6.41 13.27 8.35
N LEU A 160 -5.93 13.13 9.60
CA LEU A 160 -4.51 13.15 9.92
C LEU A 160 -3.77 11.97 9.27
N LEU A 161 -4.34 10.76 9.32
CA LEU A 161 -3.79 9.60 8.63
C LEU A 161 -3.72 9.83 7.11
N VAL A 162 -4.80 10.36 6.51
CA VAL A 162 -4.83 10.76 5.09
C VAL A 162 -3.74 11.77 4.75
N ARG A 163 -3.47 12.75 5.63
CA ARG A 163 -2.38 13.72 5.42
C ARG A 163 -1.01 13.05 5.45
N LYS A 164 -0.78 12.09 6.35
CA LYS A 164 0.47 11.30 6.40
C LYS A 164 0.64 10.45 5.14
N VAL A 165 -0.44 9.82 4.67
CA VAL A 165 -0.46 9.09 3.38
C VAL A 165 -0.10 10.01 2.22
N ASN A 166 -0.70 11.20 2.13
CA ASN A 166 -0.37 12.18 1.10
C ASN A 166 1.10 12.65 1.18
N ALA A 167 1.64 12.84 2.39
CA ALA A 167 3.04 13.19 2.57
C ALA A 167 3.98 12.06 2.14
N PHE A 168 3.59 10.80 2.38
CA PHE A 168 4.29 9.63 1.86
C PHE A 168 4.26 9.57 0.33
N PHE A 169 3.13 9.84 -0.32
CA PHE A 169 3.08 9.89 -1.80
C PHE A 169 4.06 10.93 -2.37
N LYS A 170 4.18 12.10 -1.73
CA LYS A 170 5.20 13.10 -2.10
C LYS A 170 6.61 12.58 -1.88
N ALA A 171 6.87 11.84 -0.78
CA ALA A 171 8.16 11.20 -0.54
C ALA A 171 8.47 10.11 -1.58
N TRP A 172 7.45 9.35 -1.99
CA TRP A 172 7.57 8.34 -3.03
C TRP A 172 7.98 8.98 -4.36
N GLU A 173 7.24 9.98 -4.84
CA GLU A 173 7.62 10.77 -6.03
C GLU A 173 9.01 11.40 -5.89
N PHE A 174 9.39 11.79 -4.67
CA PHE A 174 10.69 12.37 -4.39
C PHE A 174 11.84 11.37 -4.56
N PHE A 175 11.72 10.18 -3.98
CA PHE A 175 12.80 9.19 -3.96
C PHE A 175 12.84 8.26 -5.17
N LEU A 176 11.73 8.12 -5.92
CA LEU A 176 11.57 7.04 -6.87
C LEU A 176 12.63 6.99 -7.99
N LEU A 177 12.95 8.14 -8.58
CA LEU A 177 13.86 8.23 -9.74
C LEU A 177 15.05 9.16 -9.51
N ARG A 178 15.28 9.59 -8.25
CA ARG A 178 16.39 10.51 -7.94
C ARG A 178 17.58 9.71 -7.43
N PRO A 179 18.76 9.85 -8.05
CA PRO A 179 19.95 9.12 -7.63
C PRO A 179 20.41 9.62 -6.25
N GLY A 180 21.00 8.73 -5.47
CA GLY A 180 21.43 9.03 -4.10
C GLY A 180 22.34 10.25 -3.98
N TRP A 181 23.30 10.43 -4.88
CA TRP A 181 24.23 11.56 -4.83
C TRP A 181 23.48 12.91 -4.91
N PHE A 182 22.52 13.05 -5.83
CA PHE A 182 21.75 14.29 -6.02
C PHE A 182 20.93 14.65 -4.78
N LEU A 183 20.38 13.63 -4.11
CA LEU A 183 19.58 13.81 -2.90
C LEU A 183 20.41 14.39 -1.76
N TRP A 184 21.63 13.90 -1.56
CA TRP A 184 22.47 14.28 -0.42
C TRP A 184 23.34 15.51 -0.67
N THR A 185 23.69 15.80 -1.93
CA THR A 185 24.49 16.98 -2.27
C THR A 185 23.63 18.22 -2.53
N VAL A 186 22.50 18.07 -3.24
CA VAL A 186 21.70 19.23 -3.69
C VAL A 186 20.43 19.41 -2.86
N ARG A 187 19.76 18.32 -2.48
CA ARG A 187 18.41 18.38 -1.86
C ARG A 187 18.33 17.77 -0.47
N ARG A 188 19.39 17.87 0.32
CA ARG A 188 19.50 17.23 1.65
C ARG A 188 18.33 17.55 2.58
N LYS A 189 17.95 18.83 2.70
CA LYS A 189 16.82 19.25 3.57
C LYS A 189 15.50 18.62 3.14
N ALA A 190 15.22 18.60 1.83
CA ALA A 190 14.01 17.98 1.29
C ALA A 190 14.03 16.46 1.51
N ALA A 191 15.19 15.80 1.33
CA ALA A 191 15.34 14.38 1.61
C ALA A 191 15.03 14.03 3.07
N ILE A 192 15.54 14.82 4.02
CA ILE A 192 15.26 14.63 5.46
C ILE A 192 13.75 14.79 5.74
N HIS A 193 13.12 15.82 5.21
CA HIS A 193 11.68 16.03 5.36
C HIS A 193 10.83 14.87 4.81
N HIS A 194 11.21 14.36 3.63
CA HIS A 194 10.51 13.22 3.03
C HIS A 194 10.74 11.91 3.80
N LEU A 195 11.93 11.70 4.38
CA LEU A 195 12.16 10.56 5.28
C LEU A 195 11.27 10.64 6.52
N ALA A 196 11.18 11.81 7.16
CA ALA A 196 10.28 12.02 8.29
C ALA A 196 8.81 11.72 7.93
N SER A 197 8.39 12.01 6.69
CA SER A 197 7.04 11.66 6.19
C SER A 197 6.84 10.15 6.06
N VAL A 198 7.89 9.40 5.66
CA VAL A 198 7.86 7.94 5.60
C VAL A 198 7.73 7.35 7.00
N ASP A 199 8.55 7.81 7.94
CA ASP A 199 8.55 7.33 9.31
C ASP A 199 7.22 7.67 10.02
N ALA A 200 6.68 8.86 9.79
CA ALA A 200 5.38 9.26 10.33
C ALA A 200 4.23 8.37 9.84
N LEU A 201 4.25 7.93 8.57
CA LEU A 201 3.27 6.98 8.07
C LEU A 201 3.48 5.59 8.65
N ARG A 202 4.73 5.09 8.75
CA ARG A 202 5.03 3.79 9.37
C ARG A 202 4.48 3.72 10.80
N ALA A 203 4.79 4.72 11.62
CA ALA A 203 4.29 4.81 12.99
C ALA A 203 2.75 4.85 13.05
N ALA A 204 2.10 5.51 12.08
CA ALA A 204 0.64 5.56 12.01
C ALA A 204 0.02 4.21 11.60
N VAL A 205 0.66 3.48 10.68
CA VAL A 205 0.22 2.13 10.29
C VAL A 205 0.43 1.14 11.44
N GLU A 206 1.52 1.26 12.20
CA GLU A 206 1.72 0.47 13.42
C GLU A 206 0.62 0.74 14.46
N ASP A 207 0.16 1.99 14.59
CA ASP A 207 -0.99 2.33 15.45
C ASP A 207 -2.28 1.66 14.98
N VAL A 208 -2.56 1.72 13.68
CA VAL A 208 -3.70 1.03 13.06
C VAL A 208 -3.63 -0.48 13.32
N LEU A 209 -2.46 -1.10 13.13
CA LEU A 209 -2.25 -2.51 13.39
C LEU A 209 -2.49 -2.86 14.85
N ARG A 210 -1.94 -2.06 15.78
CA ARG A 210 -2.18 -2.23 17.23
C ARG A 210 -3.66 -2.17 17.58
N ARG A 211 -4.43 -1.24 16.99
CA ARG A 211 -5.88 -1.14 17.19
C ARG A 211 -6.60 -2.37 16.64
N ALA A 212 -6.22 -2.82 15.44
CA ALA A 212 -6.81 -3.99 14.79
C ALA A 212 -6.55 -5.29 15.58
N THR A 213 -5.36 -5.46 16.15
CA THR A 213 -5.00 -6.66 16.93
C THR A 213 -5.41 -6.57 18.40
N GLY A 214 -5.50 -5.37 18.97
CA GLY A 214 -5.82 -5.14 20.38
C GLY A 214 -7.33 -5.09 20.70
N GLY A 215 -8.20 -4.93 19.71
CA GLY A 215 -9.66 -4.86 19.86
C GLY A 215 -10.38 -6.19 20.11
N GLY A 216 -9.67 -7.25 20.53
CA GLY A 216 -10.18 -8.63 20.65
C GLY A 216 -11.18 -8.92 21.78
N GLY A 217 -11.98 -7.94 22.24
CA GLY A 217 -12.91 -8.11 23.37
C GLY A 217 -14.24 -7.35 23.28
N GLY A 218 -14.60 -6.78 22.12
CA GLY A 218 -15.84 -6.01 21.95
C GLY A 218 -16.75 -6.59 20.89
N SER A 219 -17.81 -7.26 21.34
CA SER A 219 -18.98 -7.73 20.59
C SER A 219 -19.48 -6.74 19.50
N GLY A 220 -19.78 -7.25 18.29
CA GLY A 220 -20.91 -6.72 17.50
C GLY A 220 -20.67 -6.25 16.06
N GLY A 221 -19.47 -6.33 15.49
CA GLY A 221 -19.24 -5.98 14.08
C GLY A 221 -18.49 -7.08 13.35
N GLY A 222 -19.18 -7.85 12.51
CA GLY A 222 -18.62 -9.02 11.82
C GLY A 222 -17.36 -8.67 11.02
N ALA A 223 -16.19 -8.99 11.61
CA ALA A 223 -14.93 -8.97 10.90
C ALA A 223 -15.01 -9.99 9.75
N TRP A 224 -14.70 -9.54 8.53
CA TRP A 224 -14.52 -10.43 7.40
C TRP A 224 -13.07 -10.93 7.37
N PRO A 225 -12.84 -12.25 7.19
CA PRO A 225 -13.82 -13.30 6.95
C PRO A 225 -14.56 -13.74 8.25
N PRO A 226 -15.85 -14.11 8.17
CA PRO A 226 -16.55 -14.73 9.30
C PRO A 226 -15.86 -16.04 9.67
N ALA A 227 -15.83 -16.35 10.97
CA ALA A 227 -15.33 -17.62 11.47
C ALA A 227 -16.07 -18.78 10.78
N ALA A 228 -15.32 -19.70 10.19
CA ALA A 228 -15.89 -20.90 9.58
C ALA A 228 -16.49 -21.80 10.68
N PRO A 229 -17.65 -22.43 10.46
CA PRO A 229 -18.14 -23.46 11.37
C PRO A 229 -17.23 -24.68 11.24
N GLY A 230 -16.42 -24.95 12.26
CA GLY A 230 -15.67 -26.22 12.40
C GLY A 230 -14.17 -26.21 12.14
N SER A 231 -13.46 -25.07 12.27
CA SER A 231 -11.99 -25.06 12.17
C SER A 231 -11.31 -24.39 13.36
N ASP A 232 -11.56 -24.91 14.58
CA ASP A 232 -10.90 -24.46 15.81
C ASP A 232 -9.41 -24.85 15.89
N SER A 233 -8.81 -25.50 14.88
CA SER A 233 -7.37 -25.85 14.94
C SER A 233 -6.46 -25.20 13.89
N ALA A 234 -6.98 -24.52 12.85
CA ALA A 234 -6.13 -24.02 11.77
C ALA A 234 -5.89 -22.49 11.83
N VAL A 235 -6.90 -21.71 12.18
CA VAL A 235 -6.80 -20.22 12.22
C VAL A 235 -6.37 -19.72 13.60
N ALA A 236 -6.81 -20.39 14.67
CA ALA A 236 -6.27 -20.18 16.02
C ALA A 236 -4.79 -20.61 16.10
N ALA A 237 -4.38 -21.65 15.36
CA ALA A 237 -2.97 -22.04 15.24
C ALA A 237 -2.14 -21.03 14.43
N ALA A 238 -2.71 -20.40 13.39
CA ALA A 238 -2.03 -19.35 12.63
C ALA A 238 -1.89 -18.02 13.42
N ALA A 239 -2.87 -17.67 14.24
CA ALA A 239 -2.86 -16.47 15.07
C ALA A 239 -2.05 -16.64 16.38
N ALA A 240 -2.10 -17.81 17.03
CA ALA A 240 -1.25 -18.12 18.18
C ALA A 240 0.22 -18.34 17.77
N ALA A 241 0.49 -18.85 16.56
CA ALA A 241 1.85 -18.92 15.99
C ALA A 241 2.41 -17.55 15.59
N ALA A 242 1.56 -16.54 15.35
CA ALA A 242 1.99 -15.16 15.10
C ALA A 242 2.23 -14.37 16.40
N ALA A 243 1.47 -14.65 17.47
CA ALA A 243 1.58 -13.95 18.76
C ALA A 243 2.66 -14.53 19.69
N ALA A 244 2.91 -15.84 19.68
CA ALA A 244 4.06 -16.42 20.40
C ALA A 244 5.42 -16.08 19.73
N ALA A 245 5.39 -15.68 18.45
CA ALA A 245 6.56 -15.24 17.69
C ALA A 245 7.01 -13.79 17.97
N SER A 246 6.40 -13.10 18.94
CA SER A 246 6.94 -11.85 19.51
C SER A 246 7.73 -12.07 20.81
N ALA A 247 7.98 -13.33 21.21
CA ALA A 247 8.89 -13.67 22.32
C ALA A 247 10.06 -14.60 21.91
N GLY A 248 10.18 -14.97 20.63
CA GLY A 248 11.27 -15.80 20.14
C GLY A 248 11.08 -16.06 18.66
N HIS A 249 12.18 -16.02 17.90
CA HIS A 249 12.18 -16.08 16.44
C HIS A 249 11.32 -17.24 15.86
N PRO A 250 10.57 -17.01 14.77
CA PRO A 250 9.70 -18.03 14.18
C PRO A 250 10.50 -19.20 13.54
N PRO A 251 10.01 -20.45 13.66
CA PRO A 251 10.79 -21.67 13.40
C PRO A 251 11.17 -21.91 11.93
N PHE A 252 10.59 -21.20 10.95
CA PHE A 252 11.00 -21.34 9.54
C PHE A 252 12.32 -20.61 9.22
N LEU A 253 12.75 -19.66 10.07
CA LEU A 253 14.02 -18.96 9.92
C LEU A 253 15.21 -19.74 10.49
N LYS A 254 14.98 -20.77 11.31
CA LYS A 254 16.07 -21.60 11.86
C LYS A 254 16.57 -22.65 10.87
N SER A 255 15.68 -23.34 10.15
CA SER A 255 16.10 -24.28 9.09
C SER A 255 16.78 -23.57 7.91
N THR A 256 16.38 -22.33 7.63
CA THR A 256 16.96 -21.52 6.57
C THR A 256 18.34 -20.98 6.95
N LEU A 257 18.63 -20.80 8.25
CA LEU A 257 19.96 -20.39 8.74
C LEU A 257 20.89 -21.58 8.98
N GLU A 258 20.36 -22.76 9.33
CA GLU A 258 21.15 -24.00 9.47
C GLU A 258 21.61 -24.54 8.10
N HIS A 259 20.81 -24.38 7.02
CA HIS A 259 21.24 -24.70 5.65
C HIS A 259 22.22 -23.69 5.02
N VAL A 260 22.33 -22.48 5.58
CA VAL A 260 23.31 -21.47 5.14
C VAL A 260 24.61 -21.57 5.96
N ALA A 261 24.57 -22.22 7.13
CA ALA A 261 25.74 -22.47 7.97
C ALA A 261 26.49 -23.77 7.61
N ASP A 262 25.79 -24.81 7.12
CA ASP A 262 26.42 -26.04 6.64
C ASP A 262 26.62 -26.00 5.13
N GLY A 263 27.73 -25.39 4.69
CA GLY A 263 28.13 -25.37 3.29
C GLY A 263 28.29 -26.77 2.70
N ARG A 264 27.30 -27.21 1.91
CA ARG A 264 27.41 -28.10 0.76
C ARG A 264 26.38 -27.70 -0.30
#